data_AF-A0A9D6FR03-F1
#
_entry.id   AF-A0A9D6FR03-F1
#
_cell.length_a   1.000
_cell.length_b   1.000
_cell.length_c   1.000
_cell.angle_alpha   90.00
_cell.angle_beta   90.00
_cell.angle_gamma   90.00
#
_symmetry.space_group_name_H-M   'P 1'
#
loop_
_entity.id
_entity.type
_entity.pdbx_description
1 polymer ?
#
loop_
_entity_poly.entity_id
_entity_poly.type
_entity_poly.pdbx_seq_one_letter_code
_entity_poly.pdbx_strand_id
1 'polypeptide(L)'
;MSCARIVTGRLIVLAAKLSLLAAALGIVAALIPAIPHGRCAGRQGGTQHLIDNLSQATEMYQIDFGAYPPSGASFAATMGSASLGTALRSVGPGKQQYFDFRPGDIDASGNIVSPIRPDREFLSYRNNRQSFPGNAGDPNAHNKKKFDLWCADCEGKPDGVDNW
;
A
#
# COMPACT_ATOMS: atom_id res chain seq x y z
N MET A 1 -63.96 -36.67 9.31
CA MET A 1 -62.51 -36.82 9.05
C MET A 1 -61.99 -35.58 8.30
N SER A 2 -61.64 -34.48 8.98
CA SER A 2 -61.17 -33.26 8.30
C SER A 2 -60.17 -32.41 9.09
N CYS A 3 -59.56 -32.95 10.15
CA CYS A 3 -58.58 -32.22 10.97
C CYS A 3 -57.11 -32.48 10.58
N ALA A 4 -56.81 -33.60 9.91
CA ALA A 4 -55.41 -34.02 9.68
C ALA A 4 -54.68 -33.25 8.57
N ARG A 5 -55.40 -32.66 7.60
CA ARG A 5 -54.79 -31.97 6.43
C ARG A 5 -54.35 -30.53 6.72
N ILE A 6 -54.91 -29.89 7.75
CA ILE A 6 -54.59 -28.48 8.09
C ILE A 6 -53.26 -28.38 8.84
N VAL A 7 -52.92 -29.40 9.63
CA VAL A 7 -51.71 -29.44 10.46
C VAL A 7 -50.46 -29.68 9.60
N THR A 8 -50.57 -30.53 8.56
CA THR A 8 -49.46 -30.85 7.65
C THR A 8 -49.05 -29.66 6.78
N GLY A 9 -50.01 -28.87 6.29
CA GLY A 9 -49.71 -27.68 5.48
C GLY A 9 -48.96 -26.59 6.25
N ARG A 10 -49.29 -26.38 7.54
CA ARG A 10 -48.61 -25.39 8.39
C ARG A 10 -47.18 -25.80 8.74
N LEU A 11 -46.94 -27.10 8.98
CA LEU A 11 -45.61 -27.66 9.26
C LEU A 11 -44.66 -27.54 8.05
N ILE A 12 -45.15 -27.77 6.83
CA ILE A 12 -44.35 -27.65 5.60
C ILE A 12 -43.94 -26.18 5.37
N VAL A 13 -44.85 -25.23 5.58
CA VAL A 13 -44.56 -23.79 5.43
C VAL A 13 -43.56 -23.29 6.49
N LEU A 14 -43.65 -23.79 7.73
CA LEU A 14 -42.70 -23.48 8.81
C LEU A 14 -41.31 -24.07 8.52
N ALA A 15 -41.24 -25.32 8.05
CA ALA A 15 -39.99 -25.96 7.67
C ALA A 15 -39.32 -25.24 6.49
N ALA A 16 -40.07 -24.87 5.45
CA ALA A 16 -39.55 -24.13 4.31
C ALA A 16 -38.98 -22.74 4.70
N LYS A 17 -39.64 -22.04 5.63
CA LYS A 17 -39.15 -20.76 6.17
C LYS A 17 -37.87 -20.93 6.99
N LEU A 18 -37.78 -21.99 7.82
CA LEU A 18 -36.56 -22.28 8.58
C LEU A 18 -35.38 -22.61 7.68
N SER A 19 -35.61 -23.41 6.62
CA SER A 19 -34.56 -23.78 5.65
C SER A 19 -34.02 -22.56 4.89
N LEU A 20 -34.89 -21.64 4.49
CA LEU A 20 -34.50 -20.41 3.81
C LEU A 20 -33.70 -19.48 4.74
N LEU A 21 -34.11 -19.39 6.02
CA LEU A 21 -33.41 -18.59 7.03
C LEU A 21 -32.02 -19.17 7.33
N ALA A 22 -31.91 -20.49 7.44
CA ALA A 22 -30.64 -21.20 7.67
C ALA A 22 -29.67 -21.05 6.48
N ALA A 23 -30.17 -21.13 5.24
CA ALA A 23 -29.37 -20.91 4.05
C ALA A 23 -28.85 -19.46 3.95
N ALA A 24 -29.68 -18.47 4.29
CA ALA A 24 -29.27 -17.07 4.31
C ALA A 24 -28.18 -16.78 5.36
N LEU A 25 -28.30 -17.37 6.56
CA LEU A 25 -27.30 -17.23 7.63
C LEU A 25 -25.95 -17.89 7.28
N GLY A 26 -25.97 -19.01 6.55
CA GLY A 26 -24.74 -19.67 6.07
C GLY A 26 -23.93 -18.83 5.08
N ILE A 27 -24.60 -18.07 4.20
CA ILE A 27 -23.94 -17.17 3.24
C ILE A 27 -23.30 -15.98 3.95
N VAL A 28 -23.96 -15.41 4.97
CA VAL A 28 -23.41 -14.32 5.77
C VAL A 28 -22.15 -14.75 6.54
N ALA A 29 -22.14 -15.98 7.07
CA ALA A 29 -20.98 -16.50 7.81
C ALA A 29 -19.73 -16.70 6.93
N ALA A 30 -19.90 -17.06 5.65
CA ALA A 30 -18.79 -17.22 4.70
C ALA A 30 -18.21 -15.89 4.18
N LEU A 31 -18.97 -14.79 4.26
CA LEU A 31 -18.53 -13.46 3.82
C LEU A 31 -17.68 -12.71 4.86
N ILE A 32 -17.77 -13.08 6.14
CA ILE A 32 -17.08 -12.39 7.24
C ILE A 32 -15.53 -12.44 7.12
N PRO A 33 -14.88 -13.59 6.82
CA PRO A 33 -13.42 -13.64 6.75
C PRO A 33 -12.82 -13.06 5.45
N ALA A 34 -13.61 -12.83 4.40
CA ALA A 34 -13.14 -12.31 3.11
C ALA A 34 -12.93 -10.78 3.10
N ILE A 35 -13.64 -10.04 3.96
CA ILE A 35 -13.60 -8.58 4.04
C ILE A 35 -12.23 -8.01 4.46
N PRO A 36 -11.51 -8.54 5.46
CA PRO A 36 -10.19 -8.01 5.83
C PRO A 36 -9.13 -8.27 4.76
N HIS A 37 -9.13 -9.44 4.12
CA HIS A 37 -8.16 -9.81 3.08
C HIS A 37 -8.35 -8.97 1.80
N GLY A 38 -9.58 -8.75 1.36
CA GLY A 38 -9.86 -7.93 0.17
C GLY A 38 -9.47 -6.46 0.33
N ARG A 39 -9.61 -5.90 1.53
CA ARG A 39 -9.17 -4.52 1.82
C ARG A 39 -7.67 -4.35 1.72
N CYS A 40 -6.92 -5.37 2.15
CA CYS A 40 -5.47 -5.31 2.08
C CYS A 40 -4.96 -5.46 0.65
N ALA A 41 -5.46 -6.45 -0.10
CA ALA A 41 -5.09 -6.63 -1.51
C ALA A 41 -5.37 -5.38 -2.36
N GLY A 42 -6.51 -4.71 -2.14
CA GLY A 42 -6.82 -3.45 -2.82
C GLY A 42 -5.84 -2.31 -2.46
N ARG A 43 -5.44 -2.21 -1.18
CA ARG A 43 -4.43 -1.24 -0.75
C ARG A 43 -3.04 -1.55 -1.30
N GLN A 44 -2.70 -2.82 -1.44
CA GLN A 44 -1.45 -3.25 -2.05
C GLN A 44 -1.37 -2.81 -3.52
N GLY A 45 -2.44 -3.03 -4.29
CA GLY A 45 -2.54 -2.50 -5.66
C GLY A 45 -2.44 -0.97 -5.72
N GLY A 46 -3.11 -0.26 -4.80
CA GLY A 46 -2.99 1.19 -4.69
C GLY A 46 -1.58 1.67 -4.32
N THR A 47 -0.86 0.88 -3.53
CA THR A 47 0.52 1.17 -3.13
C THR A 47 1.50 0.96 -4.28
N GLN A 48 1.31 -0.09 -5.09
CA GLN A 48 2.10 -0.28 -6.31
C GLN A 48 1.95 0.92 -7.24
N HIS A 49 0.70 1.34 -7.51
CA HIS A 49 0.46 2.51 -8.35
C HIS A 49 1.05 3.80 -7.77
N LEU A 50 1.04 3.96 -6.44
CA LEU A 50 1.73 5.08 -5.78
C LEU A 50 3.24 5.01 -6.02
N ILE A 51 3.86 3.85 -5.84
CA ILE A 51 5.30 3.62 -6.09
C ILE A 51 5.66 3.90 -7.54
N ASP A 52 4.83 3.49 -8.50
CA ASP A 52 5.05 3.74 -9.92
C ASP A 52 5.03 5.25 -10.23
N ASN A 53 4.05 5.99 -9.69
CA ASN A 53 3.97 7.43 -9.89
C ASN A 53 5.10 8.19 -9.21
N LEU A 54 5.46 7.80 -7.97
CA LEU A 54 6.61 8.37 -7.28
C LEU A 54 7.91 8.07 -8.02
N SER A 55 8.03 6.89 -8.62
CA SER A 55 9.19 6.53 -9.43
C SER A 55 9.31 7.44 -10.66
N GLN A 56 8.21 7.67 -11.38
CA GLN A 56 8.18 8.62 -12.50
C GLN A 56 8.53 10.05 -12.07
N ALA A 57 7.95 10.54 -10.98
CA ALA A 57 8.26 11.87 -10.44
C ALA A 57 9.74 12.00 -10.04
N THR A 58 10.33 10.93 -9.51
CA THR A 58 11.74 10.86 -9.12
C THR A 58 12.67 10.87 -10.34
N GLU A 59 12.29 10.23 -11.43
CA GLU A 59 13.00 10.31 -12.72
C GLU A 59 12.94 11.73 -13.30
N MET A 60 11.78 12.39 -13.23
CA MET A 60 11.64 13.80 -13.66
C MET A 60 12.52 14.74 -12.83
N TYR A 61 12.59 14.54 -11.51
CA TYR A 61 13.53 15.27 -10.66
C TYR A 61 14.98 15.05 -11.10
N GLN A 62 15.36 13.82 -11.44
CA GLN A 62 16.71 13.51 -11.91
C GLN A 62 17.05 14.19 -13.23
N ILE A 63 16.09 14.32 -14.15
CA ILE A 63 16.27 15.02 -15.43
C ILE A 63 16.61 16.49 -15.18
N ASP A 64 15.89 17.14 -14.26
CA ASP A 64 16.05 18.58 -14.00
C ASP A 64 17.30 18.90 -13.16
N PHE A 65 17.62 18.08 -12.16
CA PHE A 65 18.70 18.34 -11.21
C PHE A 65 19.97 17.53 -11.47
N GLY A 66 19.96 16.61 -12.45
CA GLY A 66 21.09 15.76 -12.81
C GLY A 66 21.37 14.61 -11.82
N ALA A 67 20.63 14.52 -10.71
CA ALA A 67 20.77 13.50 -9.68
C ALA A 67 19.41 13.14 -9.07
N TYR A 68 19.26 11.90 -8.61
CA TYR A 68 18.11 11.51 -7.80
C TYR A 68 18.12 12.24 -6.45
N PRO A 69 16.95 12.42 -5.80
CA PRO A 69 16.85 12.96 -4.46
C PRO A 69 17.82 12.28 -3.47
N PRO A 70 18.42 13.00 -2.52
CA PRO A 70 19.34 12.38 -1.57
C PRO A 70 18.59 11.40 -0.67
N SER A 71 19.20 10.26 -0.31
CA SER A 71 18.68 9.43 0.78
C SER A 71 19.01 10.06 2.13
N GLY A 72 18.23 9.70 3.16
CA GLY A 72 18.55 10.06 4.55
C GLY A 72 19.91 9.51 4.98
N ALA A 73 20.48 10.08 6.05
CA ALA A 73 21.83 9.76 6.52
C ALA A 73 22.02 8.35 7.13
N SER A 74 20.99 7.51 7.16
CA SER A 74 21.02 6.21 7.85
C SER A 74 20.85 5.05 6.87
N PHE A 75 21.79 4.10 6.89
CA PHE A 75 21.72 2.82 6.15
C PHE A 75 20.90 1.74 6.86
N ALA A 76 20.25 2.05 8.00
CA ALA A 76 19.42 1.07 8.70
C ALA A 76 18.18 0.70 7.88
N ALA A 77 17.65 -0.50 8.10
CA ALA A 77 16.49 -1.12 7.44
C ALA A 77 15.18 -0.30 7.42
N THR A 78 15.18 0.91 7.98
CA THR A 78 14.11 1.90 7.93
C THR A 78 14.65 3.20 7.35
N MET A 79 14.96 3.18 6.04
CA MET A 79 15.28 4.39 5.31
C MET A 79 13.99 5.19 5.06
N GLY A 80 13.65 6.10 5.96
CA GLY A 80 12.46 6.94 5.78
C GLY A 80 12.48 7.71 4.45
N SER A 81 11.31 7.89 3.85
CA SER A 81 11.12 8.63 2.58
C SER A 81 11.01 10.13 2.76
N ALA A 82 11.34 10.69 3.94
CA ALA A 82 11.21 12.12 4.20
C ALA A 82 12.01 13.02 3.24
N SER A 83 13.22 12.61 2.87
CA SER A 83 14.04 13.35 1.90
C SER A 83 13.41 13.33 0.51
N LEU A 84 12.86 12.19 0.10
CA LEU A 84 12.12 12.05 -1.15
C LEU A 84 10.87 12.93 -1.16
N GLY A 85 10.02 12.82 -0.12
CA GLY A 85 8.79 13.61 0.00
C GLY A 85 9.06 15.12 0.01
N THR A 86 10.19 15.54 0.58
CA THR A 86 10.63 16.94 0.52
C THR A 86 11.08 17.36 -0.87
N ALA A 87 11.89 16.52 -1.54
CA ALA A 87 12.37 16.80 -2.89
C ALA A 87 11.24 16.87 -3.92
N LEU A 88 10.27 15.96 -3.86
CA LEU A 88 9.17 15.94 -4.84
C LEU A 88 8.16 17.07 -4.65
N ARG A 89 8.07 17.66 -3.44
CA ARG A 89 7.31 18.89 -3.17
C ARG A 89 8.05 20.17 -3.56
N SER A 90 9.34 20.08 -3.88
CA SER A 90 10.10 21.24 -4.32
C SER A 90 9.62 21.68 -5.71
N VAL A 91 9.71 22.98 -5.96
CA VAL A 91 9.32 23.56 -7.24
C VAL A 91 10.52 23.46 -8.18
N GLY A 92 10.36 22.68 -9.26
CA GLY A 92 11.39 22.53 -10.28
C GLY A 92 11.58 23.77 -11.16
N PRO A 93 12.53 23.74 -12.10
CA PRO A 93 12.77 24.82 -13.07
C PRO A 93 11.51 25.22 -13.87
N GLY A 94 10.61 24.26 -14.12
CA GLY A 94 9.31 24.46 -14.76
C GLY A 94 8.25 25.16 -13.91
N LYS A 95 8.58 25.62 -12.70
CA LYS A 95 7.65 26.26 -11.73
C LYS A 95 6.49 25.35 -11.30
N GLN A 96 6.67 24.04 -11.39
CA GLN A 96 5.71 23.04 -10.92
C GLN A 96 6.40 22.09 -9.93
N GLN A 97 5.60 21.52 -9.03
CA GLN A 97 6.05 20.44 -8.16
C GLN A 97 6.12 19.14 -8.96
N TYR A 98 7.01 18.23 -8.57
CA TYR A 98 7.10 16.91 -9.21
C TYR A 98 5.97 15.98 -8.77
N PHE A 99 5.45 16.19 -7.56
CA PHE A 99 4.35 15.39 -7.03
C PHE A 99 3.47 16.22 -6.08
N ASP A 100 2.16 16.14 -6.27
CA ASP A 100 1.16 16.77 -5.41
C ASP A 100 0.67 15.78 -4.35
N PHE A 101 1.19 15.91 -3.13
CA PHE A 101 0.80 15.08 -2.01
C PHE A 101 -0.48 15.61 -1.36
N ARG A 102 -1.46 14.72 -1.15
CA ARG A 102 -2.70 15.07 -0.46
C ARG A 102 -2.48 15.18 1.04
N PRO A 103 -3.37 15.87 1.77
CA PRO A 103 -3.38 15.81 3.22
C PRO A 103 -3.47 14.36 3.71
N GLY A 104 -2.48 13.93 4.49
CA GLY A 104 -2.39 12.55 5.01
C GLY A 104 -1.47 11.60 4.22
N ASP A 105 -0.99 12.00 3.03
CA ASP A 105 0.00 11.20 2.28
C ASP A 105 1.41 11.33 2.89
N ILE A 106 1.63 12.35 3.71
CA ILE A 106 2.89 12.63 4.40
C ILE A 106 2.66 12.67 5.92
N ASP A 107 3.50 11.97 6.67
CA ASP A 107 3.46 11.97 8.14
C ASP A 107 4.08 13.25 8.74
N ALA A 108 4.02 13.39 10.07
CA ALA A 108 4.60 14.53 10.77
C ALA A 108 6.14 14.64 10.63
N SER A 109 6.82 13.53 10.30
CA SER A 109 8.26 13.47 10.09
C SER A 109 8.64 13.73 8.62
N GLY A 110 7.65 13.91 7.74
CA GLY A 110 7.85 14.14 6.31
C GLY A 110 7.88 12.87 5.46
N ASN A 111 7.73 11.68 6.03
CA ASN A 111 7.74 10.42 5.28
C ASN A 111 6.44 10.21 4.52
N ILE A 112 6.54 9.54 3.38
CA ILE A 112 5.40 9.14 2.56
C ILE A 112 4.73 7.94 3.21
N VAL A 113 3.47 8.09 3.57
CA VAL A 113 2.66 7.09 4.28
C VAL A 113 2.35 5.92 3.35
N SER A 114 2.45 4.68 3.86
CA SER A 114 2.05 3.49 3.09
C SER A 114 0.52 3.34 3.07
N PRO A 115 -0.13 3.23 1.89
CA PRO A 115 -1.56 2.97 1.83
C PRO A 115 -1.99 1.62 2.44
N ILE A 116 -1.07 0.65 2.56
CA ILE A 116 -1.33 -0.66 3.16
C ILE A 116 -1.61 -0.53 4.67
N ARG A 117 -0.70 0.14 5.40
CA ARG A 117 -0.74 0.33 6.86
C ARG A 117 -0.43 1.79 7.23
N PRO A 118 -1.34 2.73 6.94
CA PRO A 118 -1.07 4.17 7.01
C PRO A 118 -0.85 4.70 8.43
N ASP A 119 -1.21 3.92 9.45
CA ASP A 119 -1.11 4.26 10.86
C ASP A 119 0.28 4.00 11.46
N ARG A 120 1.11 3.19 10.80
CA ARG A 120 2.37 2.68 11.39
C ARG A 120 3.51 2.47 10.41
N GLU A 121 3.25 2.54 9.11
CA GLU A 121 4.26 2.29 8.08
C GLU A 121 4.32 3.42 7.05
N PHE A 122 5.52 3.59 6.52
CA PHE A 122 5.86 4.54 5.46
C PHE A 122 6.63 3.81 4.36
N LEU A 123 6.70 4.43 3.18
CA LEU A 123 7.56 3.98 2.10
C LEU A 123 9.01 4.24 2.49
N SER A 124 9.86 3.26 2.23
CA SER A 124 11.30 3.36 2.36
C SER A 124 11.93 3.80 1.05
N TYR A 125 12.93 4.68 1.11
CA TYR A 125 13.59 5.24 -0.07
C TYR A 125 15.11 5.21 0.06
N ARG A 126 15.79 4.72 -0.99
CA ARG A 126 17.26 4.73 -1.08
C ARG A 126 17.74 5.23 -2.43
N ASN A 127 18.62 6.22 -2.44
CA ASN A 127 19.34 6.63 -3.63
C ASN A 127 20.64 5.82 -3.77
N ASN A 128 20.62 4.81 -4.64
CA ASN A 128 21.74 3.89 -4.85
C ASN A 128 22.88 4.51 -5.65
N ARG A 129 22.63 5.62 -6.35
CA ARG A 129 23.64 6.35 -7.12
C ARG A 129 24.45 7.32 -6.25
N GLN A 130 23.94 7.68 -5.08
CA GLN A 130 24.59 8.63 -4.20
C GLN A 130 25.85 8.05 -3.56
N SER A 131 27.00 8.68 -3.75
CA SER A 131 28.23 8.26 -3.07
C SER A 131 28.32 8.90 -1.68
N PHE A 132 28.33 8.08 -0.63
CA PHE A 132 28.62 8.47 0.76
C PHE A 132 29.69 7.56 1.36
N PRO A 133 30.40 7.98 2.43
CA PRO A 133 31.22 7.07 3.22
C PRO A 133 30.34 5.93 3.75
N GLY A 134 30.57 4.70 3.27
CA GLY A 134 29.74 3.53 3.57
C GLY A 134 28.76 3.10 2.46
N ASN A 135 28.58 3.89 1.39
CA ASN A 135 27.72 3.57 0.25
C ASN A 135 28.48 3.11 -1.00
N ALA A 136 29.69 2.58 -0.85
CA ALA A 136 30.46 2.05 -1.98
C ALA A 136 29.82 0.73 -2.45
N GLY A 137 28.69 0.84 -3.14
CA GLY A 137 27.90 -0.27 -3.65
C GLY A 137 27.33 -1.15 -2.53
N ASP A 138 26.28 -0.67 -1.85
CA ASP A 138 25.49 -1.53 -0.96
C ASP A 138 25.14 -2.82 -1.72
N PRO A 139 25.60 -4.00 -1.24
CA PRO A 139 25.32 -5.27 -1.92
C PRO A 139 23.82 -5.57 -1.98
N ASN A 140 23.01 -4.94 -1.12
CA ASN A 140 21.57 -5.08 -1.06
C ASN A 140 20.82 -4.05 -1.93
N ALA A 141 21.52 -3.26 -2.75
CA ALA A 141 20.91 -2.39 -3.75
C ALA A 141 20.34 -3.21 -4.91
N HIS A 142 19.01 -3.15 -5.09
CA HIS A 142 18.34 -3.78 -6.22
C HIS A 142 18.61 -2.98 -7.50
N ASN A 143 18.33 -1.67 -7.48
CA ASN A 143 18.58 -0.77 -8.60
C ASN A 143 19.90 0.00 -8.46
N LYS A 144 21.05 -0.66 -8.68
CA LYS A 144 22.40 -0.10 -8.48
C LYS A 144 22.71 1.23 -9.18
N LYS A 145 22.01 1.54 -10.28
CA LYS A 145 22.21 2.77 -11.06
C LYS A 145 21.14 3.84 -10.83
N LYS A 146 20.13 3.53 -10.00
CA LYS A 146 18.97 4.39 -9.75
C LYS A 146 18.72 4.55 -8.26
N PHE A 147 17.50 4.25 -7.82
CA PHE A 147 17.02 4.30 -6.46
C PHE A 147 16.07 3.12 -6.24
N ASP A 148 15.92 2.74 -4.98
CA ASP A 148 14.93 1.78 -4.54
C ASP A 148 13.82 2.51 -3.78
N LEU A 149 12.58 2.09 -4.00
CA LEU A 149 11.40 2.54 -3.27
C LEU A 149 10.57 1.31 -2.90
N TRP A 150 10.27 1.11 -1.61
CA TRP A 150 9.60 -0.10 -1.17
C TRP A 150 8.81 0.08 0.12
N CYS A 151 7.90 -0.82 0.40
CA CYS A 151 7.29 -0.97 1.72
C CYS A 151 6.84 -2.40 1.97
N ALA A 152 6.37 -2.64 3.20
CA ALA A 152 5.86 -3.95 3.54
C ALA A 152 4.55 -4.26 2.79
N ASP A 153 4.35 -5.51 2.41
CA ASP A 153 3.05 -5.97 1.90
C ASP A 153 2.04 -6.25 3.02
N CYS A 154 0.89 -6.77 2.62
CA CYS A 154 -0.17 -7.21 3.50
C CYS A 154 0.26 -8.24 4.55
N GLU A 155 1.20 -9.12 4.21
CA GLU A 155 1.73 -10.16 5.09
C GLU A 155 2.84 -9.62 6.01
N GLY A 156 3.29 -8.38 5.77
CA GLY A 156 4.36 -7.75 6.53
C GLY A 156 5.76 -8.13 6.02
N LYS A 157 5.86 -8.71 4.83
CA LYS A 157 7.16 -8.87 4.16
C LYS A 157 7.68 -7.46 3.84
N PRO A 158 8.84 -7.03 4.37
CA PRO A 158 9.29 -5.64 4.36
C PRO A 158 9.49 -5.05 2.95
N ASP A 159 9.77 -5.90 1.96
CA ASP A 159 9.92 -5.53 0.56
C ASP A 159 8.88 -6.33 -0.25
N GLY A 160 7.62 -6.12 0.10
CA GLY A 160 6.49 -6.82 -0.48
C GLY A 160 5.82 -6.04 -1.61
N VAL A 161 6.05 -4.72 -1.66
CA VAL A 161 5.69 -3.83 -2.77
C VAL A 161 6.87 -2.91 -3.02
N ASP A 162 7.34 -2.88 -4.26
CA ASP A 162 8.61 -2.24 -4.61
C ASP A 162 8.67 -1.82 -6.10
N ASN A 163 9.83 -1.31 -6.52
CA ASN A 163 10.07 -0.80 -7.86
C ASN A 163 11.19 -1.55 -8.63
N TRP A 164 11.44 -2.83 -8.33
CA TRP A 164 12.50 -3.61 -8.97
C TRP A 164 12.04 -4.94 -9.56
#